data_AF-A0A1R4A4B3-F1
#
_entry.id   AF-A0A1R4A4B3-F1
#
_cell.length_a   1.000
_cell.length_b   1.000
_cell.length_c   1.000
_cell.angle_alpha   90.00
_cell.angle_beta   90.00
_cell.angle_gamma   90.00
#
_symmetry.space_group_name_H-M   'P 1'
#
loop_
_entity.id
_entity.type
_entity.pdbx_description
1 polymer ?
#
loop_
_entity_poly.entity_id
_entity_poly.type
_entity_poly.pdbx_seq_one_letter_code
_entity_poly.pdbx_strand_id
1 'polypeptide(L)'
;MAERALRRLSSPMKRGLHAAKAEEALRTEGPRPLLDAEAAALGESVEVIVARVADQRKKYDAKCAKIESARIKARADIRAAASAAEQKRIVNQLSADLQA
;
A
#
# COMPACT_ATOMS: atom_id res chain seq x y z
N MET A 1 -10.94 -16.13 8.78
CA MET A 1 -10.64 -16.56 7.38
C MET A 1 -9.92 -15.47 6.56
N ALA A 2 -10.10 -14.17 6.82
CA ALA A 2 -9.45 -13.07 6.09
C ALA A 2 -7.91 -12.94 6.34
N GLU A 3 -7.42 -13.38 7.50
CA GLU A 3 -6.01 -13.27 7.90
C GLU A 3 -5.06 -14.14 7.04
N ARG A 4 -5.57 -15.26 6.52
CA ARG A 4 -4.85 -16.16 5.62
C ARG A 4 -4.71 -15.59 4.20
N ALA A 5 -5.61 -14.71 3.77
CA ALA A 5 -5.55 -14.03 2.48
C ALA A 5 -4.54 -12.86 2.49
N LEU A 6 -4.48 -12.10 3.59
CA LEU A 6 -3.52 -11.00 3.75
C LEU A 6 -2.06 -11.47 3.83
N ARG A 7 -1.78 -12.61 4.51
CA ARG A 7 -0.44 -13.22 4.51
C ARG A 7 0.00 -13.79 3.15
N ARG A 8 -0.93 -14.17 2.27
CA ARG A 8 -0.63 -14.71 0.93
C ARG A 8 -0.34 -13.62 -0.12
N LEU A 9 -0.79 -12.38 0.13
CA LEU A 9 -0.70 -11.28 -0.82
C LEU A 9 0.59 -10.45 -0.76
N SER A 10 1.44 -10.58 0.26
CA SER A 10 2.80 -10.03 0.15
C SER A 10 3.82 -10.77 1.04
N SER A 11 4.49 -11.78 0.47
CA SER A 11 5.80 -12.17 0.99
C SER A 11 6.72 -10.94 0.99
N PRO A 12 7.65 -10.77 1.96
CA PRO A 12 8.67 -9.73 1.93
C PRO A 12 9.37 -9.61 0.57
N MET A 13 9.57 -10.74 -0.12
CA MET A 13 10.12 -10.77 -1.48
C MET A 13 9.20 -10.09 -2.51
N LYS A 14 7.88 -10.29 -2.41
CA LYS A 14 6.92 -9.62 -3.31
C LYS A 14 6.90 -8.11 -3.06
N ARG A 15 7.06 -7.66 -1.80
CA ARG A 15 7.18 -6.24 -1.48
C ARG A 15 8.43 -5.61 -2.08
N GLY A 16 9.57 -6.28 -1.97
CA GLY A 16 10.83 -5.85 -2.60
C GLY A 16 10.69 -5.74 -4.12
N LEU A 17 10.04 -6.72 -4.75
CA LEU A 17 9.80 -6.72 -6.20
C LEU A 17 8.89 -5.57 -6.65
N HIS A 18 7.79 -5.28 -5.93
CA HIS A 18 6.90 -4.17 -6.26
C HIS A 18 7.58 -2.81 -6.08
N ALA A 19 8.43 -2.67 -5.06
CA ALA A 19 9.23 -1.46 -4.86
C ALA A 19 10.23 -1.27 -6.01
N ALA A 20 10.96 -2.32 -6.40
CA ALA A 20 11.91 -2.28 -7.51
C ALA A 20 11.23 -1.95 -8.85
N LYS A 21 10.06 -2.54 -9.14
CA LYS A 21 9.26 -2.19 -10.33
C LYS A 21 8.82 -0.73 -10.33
N ALA A 22 8.40 -0.21 -9.17
CA ALA A 22 8.02 1.19 -9.05
C ALA A 22 9.22 2.14 -9.25
N GLU A 23 10.41 1.76 -8.76
CA GLU A 23 11.64 2.52 -9.03
C GLU A 23 12.01 2.51 -10.51
N GLU A 24 11.94 1.36 -11.19
CA GLU A 24 12.16 1.29 -12.64
C GLU A 24 11.13 2.12 -13.42
N ALA A 25 9.87 2.16 -12.97
CA ALA A 25 8.82 2.94 -13.62
C ALA A 25 9.04 4.46 -13.49
N LEU A 26 9.75 4.90 -12.45
CA LEU A 26 10.10 6.31 -12.22
C LEU A 26 11.35 6.75 -13.00
N ARG A 27 12.16 5.81 -13.50
CA ARG A 27 13.34 6.15 -14.31
C ARG A 27 12.90 6.65 -15.69
N THR A 28 13.42 7.80 -16.07
CA THR A 28 13.23 8.37 -17.42
C THR A 28 14.16 7.73 -18.44
N GLU A 29 15.32 7.23 -18.00
CA GLU A 29 16.38 6.66 -18.84
C GLU A 29 17.02 5.42 -18.20
N GLY A 30 17.63 4.57 -19.02
CA GLY A 30 18.30 3.34 -18.59
C GLY A 30 17.43 2.07 -18.68
N PRO A 31 18.05 0.89 -18.48
CA PRO A 31 17.36 -0.40 -18.61
C PRO A 31 16.31 -0.60 -17.51
N ARG A 32 15.17 -1.21 -17.88
CA ARG A 32 14.03 -1.51 -17.00
C ARG A 32 13.69 -3.01 -17.06
N PRO A 33 14.62 -3.90 -16.68
CA PRO A 33 14.50 -5.33 -16.93
C PRO A 33 13.27 -5.98 -16.29
N LEU A 34 12.77 -5.46 -15.16
CA LEU A 34 11.57 -6.00 -14.52
C LEU A 34 10.31 -5.60 -15.27
N LEU A 35 10.26 -4.39 -15.82
CA LEU A 35 9.13 -3.93 -16.63
C LEU A 35 9.16 -4.55 -18.02
N ASP A 36 10.34 -4.72 -18.61
CA ASP A 36 10.54 -5.39 -19.90
C ASP A 36 10.10 -6.87 -19.82
N ALA A 37 10.49 -7.57 -18.74
CA ALA A 37 10.06 -8.95 -18.51
C ALA A 37 8.55 -9.08 -18.29
N GLU A 38 7.93 -8.13 -17.59
CA GLU A 38 6.49 -8.11 -17.36
C GLU A 38 5.71 -7.76 -18.63
N ALA A 39 6.20 -6.81 -19.43
CA ALA A 39 5.65 -6.48 -20.74
C ALA A 39 5.69 -7.70 -21.67
N ALA A 40 6.83 -8.39 -21.76
CA ALA A 40 6.97 -9.62 -22.54
C ALA A 40 6.05 -10.75 -22.05
N ALA A 41 5.91 -10.92 -20.73
CA ALA A 41 5.04 -11.95 -20.16
C ALA A 41 3.55 -11.69 -20.40
N LEU A 42 3.15 -10.42 -20.47
CA LEU A 42 1.76 -10.00 -20.67
C LEU A 42 1.41 -9.69 -22.13
N GLY A 43 2.41 -9.66 -23.03
CA GLY A 43 2.22 -9.26 -24.42
C GLY A 43 1.81 -7.79 -24.57
N GLU A 44 2.17 -6.94 -23.60
CA GLU A 44 1.87 -5.51 -23.58
C GLU A 44 3.14 -4.69 -23.86
N SER A 45 2.99 -3.41 -24.19
CA SER A 45 4.15 -2.51 -24.30
C SER A 45 4.67 -2.11 -22.92
N VAL A 46 5.96 -1.81 -22.83
CA VAL A 46 6.61 -1.38 -21.58
C VAL A 46 5.96 -0.11 -21.04
N GLU A 47 5.53 0.80 -21.92
CA GLU A 47 4.85 2.05 -21.54
C GLU A 47 3.51 1.77 -20.84
N VAL A 48 2.75 0.77 -21.29
CA VAL A 48 1.49 0.37 -20.65
C VAL A 48 1.76 -0.20 -19.25
N ILE A 49 2.81 -1.01 -19.11
CA ILE A 49 3.22 -1.55 -17.80
C ILE A 49 3.71 -0.44 -16.87
N VAL A 50 4.52 0.50 -17.35
CA VAL A 50 4.96 1.69 -16.59
C VAL A 50 3.76 2.47 -16.07
N ALA A 51 2.80 2.79 -16.94
CA ALA A 51 1.60 3.53 -16.55
C ALA A 51 0.78 2.78 -15.50
N ARG A 52 0.63 1.46 -15.65
CA ARG A 52 -0.08 0.60 -14.70
C ARG A 52 0.62 0.55 -13.35
N VAL A 53 1.94 0.38 -13.32
CA VAL A 53 2.73 0.37 -12.09
C VAL A 53 2.65 1.72 -11.37
N ALA A 54 2.73 2.83 -12.12
CA ALA A 54 2.59 4.17 -11.57
C ALA A 54 1.21 4.42 -10.94
N ASP A 55 0.11 4.03 -11.62
CA ASP A 55 -1.25 4.15 -11.08
C ASP A 55 -1.45 3.29 -9.82
N GLN A 56 -0.98 2.04 -9.84
CA GLN A 56 -1.05 1.17 -8.66
C GLN A 56 -0.25 1.74 -7.50
N ARG A 57 0.92 2.33 -7.76
CA ARG A 57 1.72 2.97 -6.73
C ARG A 57 1.00 4.18 -6.12
N LYS A 58 0.40 5.04 -6.96
CA LYS A 58 -0.41 6.18 -6.49
C LYS A 58 -1.57 5.73 -5.60
N LYS A 59 -2.28 4.67 -5.99
CA LYS A 59 -3.37 4.09 -5.17
C LYS A 59 -2.86 3.54 -3.84
N TYR A 60 -1.70 2.87 -3.86
CA TYR A 60 -1.07 2.37 -2.64
C TYR A 60 -0.65 3.51 -1.70
N ASP A 61 0.02 4.53 -2.23
CA ASP A 61 0.47 5.68 -1.44
C ASP A 61 -0.71 6.45 -0.84
N ALA A 62 -1.80 6.62 -1.60
CA ALA A 62 -3.04 7.22 -1.09
C ALA A 62 -3.67 6.41 0.05
N LYS A 63 -3.67 5.07 -0.04
CA LYS A 63 -4.12 4.20 1.05
C LYS A 63 -3.24 4.33 2.28
N CYS A 64 -1.91 4.30 2.10
CA CYS A 64 -0.96 4.49 3.20
C CYS A 64 -1.16 5.85 3.90
N ALA A 65 -1.35 6.92 3.14
CA ALA A 65 -1.64 8.25 3.68
C ALA A 65 -2.94 8.27 4.49
N LYS A 66 -4.02 7.66 3.99
CA LYS A 66 -5.30 7.53 4.72
C LYS A 66 -5.12 6.78 6.04
N ILE A 67 -4.40 5.65 6.02
CA ILE A 67 -4.12 4.84 7.21
C ILE A 67 -3.34 5.65 8.23
N GLU A 68 -2.26 6.32 7.81
CA GLU A 68 -1.42 7.07 8.74
C GLU A 68 -2.15 8.29 9.30
N SER A 69 -2.93 9.00 8.50
CA SER A 69 -3.80 10.08 8.97
C SER A 69 -4.80 9.59 10.03
N ALA A 70 -5.46 8.45 9.80
CA ALA A 70 -6.38 7.85 10.76
C ALA A 70 -5.65 7.45 12.07
N ARG A 71 -4.44 6.89 11.98
CA ARG A 71 -3.62 6.54 13.15
C ARG A 71 -3.20 7.78 13.95
N ILE A 72 -2.77 8.85 13.27
CA ILE A 72 -2.40 10.11 13.91
C ILE A 72 -3.60 10.68 14.66
N LYS A 73 -4.77 10.75 14.01
CA LYS A 73 -6.01 11.21 14.62
C LYS A 73 -6.38 10.36 15.85
N ALA A 74 -6.44 9.04 15.70
CA ALA A 74 -6.80 8.15 16.81
C ALA A 74 -5.82 8.27 17.99
N ARG A 75 -4.52 8.48 17.74
CA ARG A 75 -3.54 8.76 18.80
C ARG A 75 -3.81 10.07 19.53
N ALA A 76 -4.19 11.13 18.80
CA ALA A 76 -4.57 12.40 19.39
C ALA A 76 -5.85 12.24 20.25
N ASP A 77 -6.86 11.57 19.71
CA ASP A 77 -8.13 11.32 20.41
C ASP A 77 -7.92 10.48 21.68
N ILE A 78 -7.05 9.46 21.62
CA ILE A 78 -6.68 8.64 22.81
C ILE A 78 -6.00 9.49 23.89
N ARG A 79 -5.12 10.43 23.52
CA ARG A 79 -4.46 11.33 24.46
C ARG A 79 -5.44 12.31 25.12
N ALA A 80 -6.50 12.67 24.40
CA ALA A 80 -7.54 13.57 24.89
C ALA A 80 -8.68 12.85 25.64
N ALA A 81 -8.76 11.52 25.56
CA ALA A 81 -9.82 10.74 26.17
C ALA A 81 -9.79 10.81 27.71
N ALA A 82 -10.96 10.99 28.32
CA ALA A 82 -11.11 11.15 29.77
C ALA A 82 -11.15 9.80 30.50
N SER A 83 -11.29 8.68 29.78
CA SER A 83 -11.41 7.36 30.39
C SER A 83 -10.85 6.22 29.53
N ALA A 84 -10.51 5.10 30.19
CA ALA A 84 -10.11 3.87 29.51
C ALA A 84 -11.20 3.29 28.61
N ALA A 85 -12.47 3.49 28.96
CA ALA A 85 -13.61 3.06 28.14
C ALA A 85 -13.67 3.83 26.81
N GLU A 86 -13.43 5.14 26.83
CA GLU A 86 -13.35 5.98 25.62
C GLU A 86 -12.15 5.60 24.75
N GLN A 87 -10.97 5.40 25.35
CA GLN A 87 -9.79 4.94 24.62
C GLN A 87 -10.08 3.62 23.88
N LYS A 88 -10.74 2.66 24.54
CA LYS A 88 -11.12 1.38 23.93
C LYS A 88 -12.10 1.56 22.75
N ARG A 89 -13.07 2.49 22.87
CA ARG A 89 -13.99 2.81 21.76
C ARG A 89 -13.23 3.39 20.56
N ILE A 90 -12.30 4.32 20.79
CA ILE A 90 -11.48 4.94 19.73
C ILE A 90 -10.63 3.88 19.01
N VAL A 91 -9.99 2.98 19.74
CA VAL A 91 -9.21 1.88 19.15
C VAL A 91 -10.09 0.96 18.31
N ASN A 92 -11.28 0.62 18.79
CA ASN A 92 -12.22 -0.22 18.04
C ASN A 92 -12.71 0.49 16.76
N GLN A 93 -13.00 1.79 16.84
CA GLN A 93 -13.42 2.58 15.68
C GLN A 93 -12.30 2.64 14.64
N LEU A 94 -11.05 2.90 15.06
CA LEU A 94 -9.89 2.86 14.16
C LEU A 94 -9.78 1.49 13.48
N SER A 95 -9.95 0.39 14.23
CA SER A 95 -9.89 -0.95 13.63
C SER A 95 -10.99 -1.19 12.60
N ALA A 96 -12.19 -0.65 12.81
CA ALA A 96 -13.28 -0.73 11.85
C ALA A 96 -12.99 0.11 10.60
N ASP A 97 -12.52 1.35 10.79
CA ASP A 97 -12.19 2.28 9.70
C ASP A 97 -11.04 1.77 8.81
N LEU A 98 -10.12 0.97 9.37
CA LEU A 98 -9.02 0.34 8.63
C LEU A 98 -9.40 -0.96 7.92
N GLN A 99 -10.54 -1.55 8.26
CA GLN A 99 -11.06 -2.78 7.62
C GLN A 99 -12.06 -2.49 6.48
N ALA A 100 -12.60 -1.28 6.41
CA ALA A 100 -13.51 -0.78 5.37
C ALA A 100 -12.77 -0.19 4.16
#